data_AF-A0A081MYL7-F1
#
_entry.id   AF-A0A081MYL7-F1
#
_cell.length_a   1.000
_cell.length_b   1.000
_cell.length_c   1.000
_cell.angle_alpha   90.00
_cell.angle_beta   90.00
_cell.angle_gamma   90.00
#
_symmetry.space_group_name_H-M   'P 1'
#
loop_
_entity.id
_entity.type
_entity.pdbx_description
1 polymer ?
#
loop_
_entity_poly.entity_id
_entity_poly.type
_entity_poly.pdbx_seq_one_letter_code
_entity_poly.pdbx_strand_id
1 'polypeptide(L)' 'MNRSEVRQELAQVNAAITAILEGGQSVTVNTGGGNRQVGMADLKTLYARKDKLNRMLRGGPGFRQGIPV' A
#
# COMPACT_ATOMS: atom_id res chain seq x y z
N MET A 1 13.03 3.98 -7.50
CA MET A 1 11.56 3.88 -7.57
C MET A 1 11.01 5.24 -7.93
N ASN A 2 10.51 5.38 -9.16
CA ASN A 2 9.91 6.60 -9.68
C ASN A 2 8.54 6.84 -9.04
N ARG A 3 8.10 8.11 -8.95
CA ARG A 3 6.77 8.47 -8.42
C ARG A 3 5.62 7.72 -9.12
N SER A 4 5.78 7.41 -10.41
CA SER A 4 4.83 6.59 -11.18
C SER A 4 4.73 5.16 -10.65
N GLU A 5 5.88 4.51 -10.39
CA GLU A 5 5.93 3.15 -9.84
C GLU A 5 5.33 3.08 -8.43
N VAL A 6 5.56 4.09 -7.60
CA VAL A 6 4.97 4.18 -6.26
C VAL A 6 3.44 4.30 -6.32
N ARG A 7 2.90 5.06 -7.30
CA ARG A 7 1.44 5.15 -7.52
C ARG A 7 0.86 3.82 -8.00
N GLN A 8 1.54 3.12 -8.91
CA GLN A 8 1.12 1.81 -9.38
C GLN A 8 1.11 0.78 -8.23
N GLU A 9 2.17 0.74 -7.42
CA GLU A 9 2.22 -0.16 -6.26
C GLU A 9 1.12 0.19 -5.24
N LEU A 10 0.85 1.48 -5.02
CA LEU A 10 -0.24 1.91 -4.12
C LEU A 10 -1.62 1.48 -4.63
N ALA A 11 -1.86 1.56 -5.95
CA ALA A 11 -3.11 1.09 -6.56
C ALA A 11 -3.29 -0.42 -6.37
N GLN A 12 -2.24 -1.21 -6.57
CA GLN A 12 -2.28 -2.66 -6.35
C GLN A 12 -2.50 -3.03 -4.89
N VAL A 13 -1.84 -2.34 -3.95
CA VAL A 13 -2.05 -2.55 -2.51
C VAL A 13 -3.49 -2.21 -2.12
N ASN A 14 -4.08 -1.13 -2.63
CA ASN A 14 -5.48 -0.80 -2.37
C ASN A 14 -6.43 -1.87 -2.96
N ALA A 15 -6.19 -2.33 -4.20
CA ALA A 15 -7.00 -3.38 -4.82
C ALA A 15 -6.94 -4.69 -4.00
N ALA A 16 -5.77 -5.03 -3.47
CA ALA A 16 -5.61 -6.21 -2.62
C ALA A 16 -6.35 -6.09 -1.29
N ILE A 17 -6.30 -4.92 -0.66
CA ILE A 17 -7.06 -4.65 0.57
C ILE A 17 -8.56 -4.82 0.29
N THR A 18 -9.08 -4.21 -0.78
CA THR A 18 -10.50 -4.33 -1.15
C THR A 18 -10.88 -5.78 -1.42
N ALA A 19 -10.10 -6.51 -2.23
CA ALA A 19 -10.39 -7.90 -2.55
C ALA A 19 -10.35 -8.82 -1.33
N ILE A 20 -9.46 -8.57 -0.36
CA ILE A 20 -9.44 -9.30 0.92
C ILE A 20 -10.67 -8.94 1.77
N LEU A 21 -11.04 -7.66 1.84
CA LEU A 21 -12.21 -7.20 2.59
C LEU A 21 -13.53 -7.72 2.01
N GLU A 22 -13.59 -7.93 0.69
CA GLU A 22 -14.73 -8.54 -0.01
C GLU A 22 -14.86 -10.06 0.24
N GLY A 23 -13.94 -10.66 1.02
CA GLY A 23 -13.95 -12.08 1.36
C GLY A 23 -12.91 -12.92 0.61
N GLY A 24 -11.98 -12.28 -0.12
CA GLY A 24 -10.87 -12.97 -0.75
C GLY A 24 -9.92 -13.57 0.29
N GLN A 25 -9.80 -14.91 0.28
CA GLN A 25 -8.88 -15.62 1.18
C GLN A 25 -7.41 -15.25 0.95
N SER A 26 -7.01 -15.03 -0.30
CA SER A 26 -5.66 -14.63 -0.66
C SER A 26 -5.62 -13.92 -2.01
N VAL A 27 -4.87 -12.82 -2.09
CA VAL A 27 -4.70 -11.98 -3.28
C VAL A 27 -3.20 -11.87 -3.58
N THR A 28 -2.83 -11.96 -4.84
CA THR A 28 -1.44 -11.76 -5.27
C THR A 28 -1.20 -10.28 -5.54
N VAL A 29 -0.22 -9.70 -4.87
CA VAL A 29 0.21 -8.30 -5.04
C VAL A 29 1.59 -8.27 -5.65
N ASN A 30 1.76 -7.52 -6.73
CA ASN A 30 3.06 -7.34 -7.35
C ASN A 30 3.73 -6.11 -6.71
N THR A 31 4.56 -6.36 -5.71
CA THR A 31 5.37 -5.28 -5.12
C THR A 31 6.63 -5.09 -5.94
N GLY A 32 7.30 -3.93 -5.82
CA GLY A 32 8.59 -3.73 -6.49
C GLY A 32 9.70 -4.73 -6.11
N GLY A 33 9.46 -5.60 -5.11
CA GLY A 33 10.32 -6.74 -4.76
C GLY A 33 9.82 -8.12 -5.27
N GLY A 34 8.77 -8.16 -6.11
CA GLY A 34 8.17 -9.37 -6.66
C GLY A 34 6.71 -9.60 -6.26
N ASN A 35 6.15 -10.68 -6.79
CA ASN A 35 4.79 -11.14 -6.48
C ASN A 35 4.76 -11.74 -5.07
N ARG A 36 3.89 -11.21 -4.21
CA ARG A 36 3.62 -11.74 -2.88
C ARG A 36 2.14 -12.07 -2.75
N GLN A 37 1.84 -13.28 -2.29
CA GLN A 37 0.49 -13.64 -1.89
C GLN A 37 0.22 -13.08 -0.50
N VAL A 38 -0.90 -12.36 -0.36
CA VAL A 38 -1.32 -11.70 0.88
C VAL A 38 -2.77 -12.04 1.16
N GLY A 39 -3.11 -12.32 2.41
CA GLY A 39 -4.48 -12.61 2.83
C GLY A 39 -4.97 -11.71 3.95
N MET A 40 -6.08 -12.09 4.56
CA MET A 40 -6.66 -11.40 5.73
C MET A 40 -5.64 -11.22 6.88
N ALA A 41 -4.74 -12.20 7.08
CA ALA A 41 -3.69 -12.13 8.08
C ALA A 41 -2.65 -11.01 7.80
N ASP A 42 -2.45 -10.67 6.52
CA ASP A 42 -1.50 -9.64 6.07
C ASP A 42 -2.15 -8.25 5.92
N LEU A 43 -3.44 -8.10 6.21
CA LEU A 43 -4.18 -6.84 6.03
C LEU A 43 -3.48 -5.67 6.74
N LYS A 44 -3.01 -5.90 7.97
CA LYS A 44 -2.24 -4.91 8.74
C LYS A 44 -0.94 -4.50 8.03
N THR A 45 -0.24 -5.46 7.43
CA THR A 45 0.99 -5.23 6.67
C THR A 45 0.72 -4.44 5.39
N LEU A 46 -0.41 -4.70 4.71
CA LEU A 46 -0.85 -3.96 3.52
C LEU A 46 -1.15 -2.49 3.85
N TYR A 47 -1.86 -2.22 4.95
CA TYR A 47 -2.08 -0.84 5.39
C TYR A 47 -0.79 -0.11 5.75
N ALA A 48 0.15 -0.78 6.43
CA ALA A 48 1.46 -0.20 6.71
C ALA A 48 2.24 0.10 5.41
N ARG A 49 2.13 -0.77 4.40
CA ARG A 49 2.74 -0.56 3.09
C ARG A 49 2.11 0.61 2.35
N LYS A 50 0.78 0.71 2.34
CA LYS A 50 0.03 1.85 1.79
C LYS A 50 0.47 3.16 2.42
N ASP A 51 0.60 3.21 3.74
CA ASP A 51 1.07 4.40 4.46
C ASP A 51 2.50 4.78 4.07
N LYS A 52 3.41 3.80 3.98
CA LYS A 52 4.78 4.01 3.52
C LYS A 52 4.82 4.56 2.08
N LEU A 53 4.06 3.98 1.16
CA LEU A 53 3.97 4.43 -0.23
C LEU A 53 3.39 5.85 -0.32
N ASN A 54 2.36 6.17 0.45
CA ASN A 54 1.81 7.52 0.56
C ASN A 54 2.84 8.52 1.10
N ARG A 55 3.63 8.15 2.12
CA ARG A 55 4.74 9.00 2.61
C ARG A 55 5.81 9.22 1.55
N MET A 56 6.11 8.19 0.75
CA MET A 56 7.05 8.32 -0.37
C MET A 56 6.52 9.26 -1.46
N LEU A 57 5.22 9.20 -1.77
CA LEU A 57 4.58 10.15 -2.71
C LEU A 57 4.55 11.58 -2.18
N ARG A 58 4.30 11.75 -0.88
CA ARG A 58 4.28 13.06 -0.20
C ARG A 58 5.68 13.64 0.07
N GLY A 59 6.77 12.91 -0.19
CA GLY A 59 8.13 13.45 -0.11
C GLY A 59 8.88 13.20 1.22
N GLY A 60 8.57 12.14 1.96
CA GLY A 60 9.37 11.73 3.13
C GLY A 60 9.09 12.49 4.44
N PRO A 61 9.81 12.19 5.53
CA PRO A 61 9.45 12.53 6.91
C PRO A 61 9.67 14.03 7.19
N GLY A 62 8.72 14.85 6.75
CA GLY A 62 8.72 16.30 6.94
C GLY A 62 7.37 16.96 6.69
N PHE A 63 6.46 16.33 5.96
CA PHE A 63 5.11 16.86 5.70
C PHE A 63 4.12 16.72 6.86
N ARG A 64 4.61 16.71 8.11
CA ARG A 64 3.82 16.92 9.33
C ARG A 64 3.90 18.39 9.74
N GLN A 65 3.54 19.30 8.84
CA GLN A 65 3.17 20.65 9.22
C GLN A 65 1.91 20.99 8.44
N GLY A 66 0.75 20.96 9.10
CA GLY A 66 -0.47 21.54 8.53
C GLY A 66 -1.67 20.60 8.27
N ILE A 67 -1.99 19.68 9.18
CA ILE A 67 -3.40 19.26 9.31
C ILE A 67 -3.79 19.51 10.77
N PRO A 68 -4.52 20.61 11.10
CA PRO A 68 -5.06 20.80 12.43
C PRO A 68 -6.13 19.75 12.71
N VAL A 69 -6.16 19.33 13.99
CA VAL A 69 -7.13 18.43 14.61
C VAL A 69 -8.56 18.94 14.51
#